data_AF-A0A1G1WDS9-F1
#
_entry.id   AF-A0A1G1WDS9-F1
#
_cell.length_a   1.000
_cell.length_b   1.000
_cell.length_c   1.000
_cell.angle_alpha   90.00
_cell.angle_beta   90.00
_cell.angle_gamma   90.00
#
_symmetry.space_group_name_H-M   'P 1'
#
loop_
_entity.id
_entity.type
_entity.pdbx_description
1 polymer ?
#
loop_
_entity_poly.entity_id
_entity_poly.type
_entity_poly.pdbx_seq_one_letter_code
_entity_poly.pdbx_strand_id
1 'polypeptide(L)'
;MWPTKKKKSRHFKKLSEKLDEKKTQALESLKERHKEVVVWARKKGIEADEVVGKSARGLAAGVATGAMVLSVGAAQNGKQPSKNLTDQKEIRRDVTDLNVKAGVGAKKDITPFVKKALSGVNMGDEKKISRNLSDTLQIPVTEQLSGIRLNTTYGIMGYESHLSRYPGDNLYSHFHSNTEFQTFSKAGMAGGPGAWGYLAPNRAALTNKEIEREKYYLVAQTFLSPNWGSASVKQWFRHRKMVVVNPKNGIVVVGVLEDAGPQVETGRSFGGSPEVIEELGLRKTGPYVLMYFVDDPKDQIPLGRYGL
;
A
#
# COMPACT_ATOMS: atom_id res chain seq x y z
N MET A 1 -34.67 -24.44 -38.13
CA MET A 1 -34.60 -24.51 -36.66
C MET A 1 -34.42 -23.11 -36.09
N TRP A 2 -35.39 -22.60 -35.34
CA TRP A 2 -35.32 -21.30 -34.65
C TRP A 2 -34.46 -21.36 -33.38
N PRO A 3 -33.79 -20.27 -32.96
CA PRO A 3 -33.06 -20.23 -31.71
C PRO A 3 -34.02 -20.04 -30.53
N THR A 4 -33.96 -20.94 -29.56
CA THR A 4 -34.74 -20.85 -28.32
C THR A 4 -34.18 -19.75 -27.42
N LYS A 5 -34.98 -18.69 -27.18
CA LYS A 5 -34.69 -17.67 -26.16
C LYS A 5 -34.63 -18.34 -24.78
N LYS A 6 -33.44 -18.40 -24.17
CA LYS A 6 -33.27 -18.86 -22.78
C LYS A 6 -34.13 -18.01 -21.83
N LYS A 7 -35.16 -18.61 -21.21
CA LYS A 7 -35.96 -17.97 -20.16
C LYS A 7 -35.04 -17.68 -18.96
N LYS A 8 -34.80 -16.40 -18.66
CA LYS A 8 -34.12 -15.98 -17.42
C LYS A 8 -34.90 -16.51 -16.22
N SER A 9 -34.19 -17.18 -15.31
CA SER A 9 -34.73 -17.77 -14.08
C SER A 9 -35.56 -16.75 -13.29
N ARG A 10 -36.70 -17.18 -12.72
CA ARG A 10 -37.59 -16.32 -11.90
C ARG A 10 -36.84 -15.64 -10.74
N HIS A 11 -35.82 -16.30 -10.19
CA HIS A 11 -34.95 -15.72 -9.17
C HIS A 11 -34.16 -14.51 -9.67
N PHE A 12 -33.70 -14.54 -10.92
CA PHE A 12 -32.92 -13.45 -11.50
C PHE A 12 -33.77 -12.20 -11.76
N LYS A 13 -35.05 -12.38 -12.12
CA LYS A 13 -36.00 -11.27 -12.26
C LYS A 13 -36.26 -10.57 -10.93
N LYS A 14 -36.54 -11.35 -9.87
CA LYS A 14 -36.79 -10.83 -8.52
C LYS A 14 -35.57 -10.09 -7.94
N LEU A 15 -34.35 -10.56 -8.26
CA LEU A 15 -33.13 -9.88 -7.86
C LEU A 15 -32.94 -8.55 -8.60
N SER A 16 -33.20 -8.54 -9.92
CA SER A 16 -33.12 -7.32 -10.74
C SER A 16 -34.10 -6.25 -10.24
N GLU A 17 -35.36 -6.64 -9.96
CA GLU A 17 -36.40 -5.74 -9.46
C GLU A 17 -36.00 -5.11 -8.11
N LYS A 18 -35.44 -5.91 -7.19
CA LYS A 18 -34.94 -5.40 -5.90
C LYS A 18 -33.74 -4.46 -6.04
N LEU A 19 -32.86 -4.72 -7.00
CA LEU A 19 -31.71 -3.86 -7.27
C LEU A 19 -32.15 -2.52 -7.85
N ASP A 20 -33.14 -2.52 -8.74
CA ASP A 20 -33.72 -1.30 -9.29
C ASP A 20 -34.43 -0.47 -8.21
N GLU A 21 -35.17 -1.12 -7.32
CA GLU A 21 -35.81 -0.43 -6.18
C GLU A 21 -34.77 0.23 -5.26
N LYS A 22 -33.67 -0.48 -4.95
CA LYS A 22 -32.58 0.05 -4.12
C LYS A 22 -31.83 1.19 -4.81
N LYS A 23 -31.65 1.11 -6.13
CA LYS A 23 -31.07 2.18 -6.94
C LYS A 23 -31.93 3.45 -6.85
N THR A 24 -33.24 3.33 -7.01
CA THR A 24 -34.16 4.47 -6.94
C THR A 24 -34.13 5.13 -5.56
N GLN A 25 -34.19 4.34 -4.49
CA GLN A 25 -34.10 4.84 -3.11
C GLN A 25 -32.78 5.60 -2.84
N ALA A 26 -31.65 5.08 -3.34
CA ALA A 26 -30.35 5.74 -3.19
C ALA A 26 -30.28 7.07 -3.96
N LEU A 27 -30.84 7.11 -5.17
CA LEU A 27 -30.89 8.32 -5.99
C LEU A 27 -31.79 9.40 -5.37
N GLU A 28 -32.94 9.01 -4.82
CA GLU A 28 -33.83 9.94 -4.09
C GLU A 28 -33.15 10.48 -2.83
N SER A 29 -32.55 9.61 -2.02
CA SER A 29 -31.80 10.04 -0.83
C SER A 29 -30.63 10.96 -1.17
N LEU A 30 -29.93 10.74 -2.28
CA LEU A 30 -28.87 11.62 -2.76
C LEU A 30 -29.42 13.01 -3.14
N LYS A 31 -30.54 13.03 -3.88
CA LYS A 31 -31.21 14.28 -4.30
C LYS A 31 -31.73 15.09 -3.12
N GLU A 32 -32.28 14.43 -2.11
CA GLU A 32 -32.83 15.09 -0.93
C GLU A 32 -31.73 15.62 -0.01
N ARG A 33 -30.70 14.81 0.28
CA ARG A 33 -29.68 15.14 1.29
C ARG A 33 -28.52 15.97 0.77
N HIS A 34 -28.24 15.90 -0.54
CA HIS A 34 -27.04 16.49 -1.14
C HIS A 34 -27.36 17.29 -2.41
N LYS A 35 -28.29 18.25 -2.29
CA LYS A 35 -28.72 19.12 -3.41
C LYS A 35 -27.56 19.81 -4.14
N GLU A 36 -26.55 20.26 -3.40
CA GLU A 36 -25.36 20.92 -3.95
C GLU A 36 -24.52 19.98 -4.85
N VAL A 37 -24.42 18.71 -4.47
CA VAL A 37 -23.70 17.68 -5.24
C VAL A 37 -24.44 17.39 -6.55
N VAL A 38 -25.77 17.35 -6.51
CA VAL A 38 -26.60 17.16 -7.71
C VAL A 38 -26.48 18.35 -8.66
N VAL A 39 -26.47 19.58 -8.14
CA VAL A 39 -26.29 20.79 -8.95
C VAL A 39 -24.89 20.83 -9.59
N TRP A 40 -23.85 20.48 -8.82
CA TRP A 40 -22.48 20.39 -9.34
C TRP A 40 -22.34 19.33 -10.44
N ALA A 41 -22.91 18.14 -10.24
CA ALA A 41 -22.85 17.04 -11.21
C ALA A 41 -23.54 17.42 -12.52
N ARG A 42 -24.72 18.05 -12.43
CA ARG A 42 -25.46 18.54 -13.60
C ARG A 42 -24.70 19.62 -14.36
N LYS A 43 -24.04 20.55 -13.65
CA LYS A 43 -23.18 21.58 -14.25
C LYS A 43 -21.98 20.97 -15.00
N LYS A 44 -21.58 19.75 -14.65
CA LYS A 44 -20.52 18.98 -15.30
C LYS A 44 -21.04 18.02 -16.39
N GLY A 45 -22.32 18.06 -16.72
CA GLY A 45 -22.93 17.17 -17.71
C GLY A 45 -23.02 15.72 -17.25
N ILE A 46 -22.96 15.48 -15.93
CA ILE A 46 -23.06 14.15 -15.33
C ILE A 46 -24.48 14.01 -14.80
N GLU A 47 -25.31 13.29 -15.55
CA GLU A 47 -26.63 12.89 -15.08
C GLU A 47 -26.49 11.63 -14.20
N ALA A 48 -27.02 11.68 -12.97
CA ALA A 48 -26.81 10.65 -11.95
C ALA A 48 -27.36 9.27 -12.34
N ASP A 49 -28.29 9.22 -13.28
CA ASP A 49 -28.87 8.01 -13.87
C ASP A 49 -27.98 7.39 -14.98
N GLU A 50 -27.20 8.20 -15.71
CA GLU A 50 -26.25 7.74 -16.74
C GLU A 50 -25.02 7.01 -16.18
N VAL A 51 -24.58 7.38 -14.97
CA VAL A 51 -23.40 6.79 -14.29
C VAL A 51 -23.57 5.28 -14.07
N VAL A 52 -24.81 4.80 -13.96
CA VAL A 52 -25.14 3.38 -13.81
C VAL A 52 -25.40 2.69 -15.16
N GLY A 53 -25.81 3.43 -16.19
CA GLY A 53 -26.13 2.90 -17.52
C GLY A 53 -24.91 2.58 -18.39
N LYS A 54 -23.83 3.38 -18.27
CA LYS A 54 -22.58 3.18 -19.03
C LYS A 54 -21.61 2.19 -18.38
N SER A 55 -21.80 1.85 -17.11
CA SER A 55 -21.04 0.84 -16.37
C SER A 55 -21.61 -0.58 -16.52
N ALA A 56 -22.85 -0.74 -17.00
CA ALA A 56 -23.53 -2.03 -17.12
C ALA A 56 -23.06 -2.93 -18.30
N ARG A 57 -22.23 -2.43 -19.23
CA ARG A 57 -21.61 -3.28 -20.27
C ARG A 57 -20.21 -3.79 -19.90
N GLY A 58 -19.66 -3.37 -18.78
CA GLY A 58 -18.31 -3.77 -18.31
C GLY A 58 -18.26 -4.57 -17.01
N LEU A 59 -19.41 -4.82 -16.35
CA LEU A 59 -19.45 -5.43 -15.02
C LEU A 59 -20.28 -6.70 -15.00
N ALA A 60 -19.80 -7.73 -15.70
CA ALA A 60 -20.36 -9.08 -15.67
C ALA A 60 -19.29 -10.11 -15.26
N ALA A 61 -18.62 -9.89 -14.14
CA ALA A 61 -17.96 -10.93 -13.35
C ALA A 61 -17.65 -10.40 -11.93
N GLY A 62 -18.28 -10.98 -10.90
CA GLY A 62 -17.99 -10.71 -9.48
C GLY A 62 -19.02 -9.84 -8.77
N VAL A 63 -19.98 -10.47 -8.10
CA VAL A 63 -21.10 -9.81 -7.39
C VAL A 63 -20.83 -9.76 -5.87
N ALA A 64 -21.24 -8.64 -5.27
CA ALA A 64 -21.59 -8.42 -3.85
C ALA A 64 -20.56 -7.77 -2.88
N THR A 65 -20.26 -6.49 -3.10
CA THR A 65 -20.03 -5.51 -2.01
C THR A 65 -20.44 -4.15 -2.56
N GLY A 66 -21.69 -3.70 -2.40
CA GLY A 66 -22.25 -3.29 -1.12
C GLY A 66 -22.24 -1.77 -1.09
N ALA A 67 -23.28 -1.16 -1.66
CA ALA A 67 -23.53 0.28 -1.61
C ALA A 67 -23.60 0.77 -0.16
N MET A 68 -22.52 1.34 0.34
CA MET A 68 -22.47 2.13 1.58
C MET A 68 -21.50 3.29 1.38
N VAL A 69 -21.85 4.20 0.48
CA VAL A 69 -21.32 5.56 0.50
C VAL A 69 -22.55 6.45 0.66
N LEU A 70 -22.50 7.39 1.61
CA LEU A 70 -23.55 8.37 1.97
C LEU A 70 -24.45 8.00 3.18
N SER A 71 -23.84 7.79 4.35
CA SER A 71 -24.48 8.16 5.63
C SER A 71 -23.45 8.30 6.76
N VAL A 72 -22.66 9.36 6.73
CA VAL A 72 -21.99 9.88 7.93
C VAL A 72 -22.26 11.37 7.98
N GLY A 73 -23.32 11.72 8.69
CA GLY A 73 -23.81 13.09 8.82
C GLY A 73 -25.12 13.12 9.58
N ALA A 74 -25.07 12.77 10.88
CA ALA A 74 -25.97 13.26 11.94
C ALA A 74 -25.76 12.45 13.24
N ALA A 75 -24.92 12.97 14.14
CA ALA A 75 -24.98 12.81 15.60
C ALA A 75 -23.89 13.71 16.20
N GLN A 76 -24.22 14.97 16.49
CA GLN A 76 -24.66 15.51 17.78
C GLN A 76 -23.50 16.05 18.66
N ASN A 77 -23.50 17.38 18.77
CA ASN A 77 -23.11 18.21 19.91
C ASN A 77 -22.31 17.57 21.04
N GLY A 78 -21.03 17.92 21.11
CA GLY A 78 -20.17 17.69 22.27
C GLY A 78 -19.02 18.70 22.30
N LYS A 79 -19.22 19.77 23.07
CA LYS A 79 -18.27 20.76 23.59
C LYS A 79 -16.80 20.63 23.16
N GLN A 80 -16.35 21.66 22.46
CA GLN A 80 -14.95 22.05 22.23
C GLN A 80 -14.24 22.34 23.57
N PRO A 81 -13.02 21.79 23.83
CA PRO A 81 -12.12 22.37 24.81
C PRO A 81 -11.03 23.22 24.14
N SER A 82 -10.75 24.32 24.83
CA SER A 82 -9.86 25.42 24.53
C SER A 82 -8.39 25.05 24.32
N LYS A 83 -7.72 25.88 23.52
CA LYS A 83 -6.27 26.10 23.50
C LYS A 83 -5.73 26.25 24.94
N ASN A 84 -4.63 25.58 25.24
CA ASN A 84 -3.52 26.15 26.00
C ASN A 84 -2.24 25.35 25.73
N LEU A 85 -1.29 26.03 25.11
CA LEU A 85 0.13 25.71 25.05
C LEU A 85 0.76 26.34 26.29
N THR A 86 1.45 25.57 27.14
CA THR A 86 2.77 25.93 27.70
C THR A 86 3.35 24.80 28.56
N ASP A 87 4.65 24.59 28.34
CA ASP A 87 5.70 24.15 29.27
C ASP A 87 5.55 22.84 30.05
N GLN A 88 6.31 21.81 29.62
CA GLN A 88 7.17 21.08 30.56
C GLN A 88 8.54 20.76 29.96
N LYS A 89 9.53 21.06 30.79
CA LYS A 89 10.97 21.09 30.58
C LYS A 89 11.58 19.71 30.88
N GLU A 90 12.68 19.43 30.18
CA GLU A 90 13.63 18.30 30.29
C GLU A 90 13.66 17.52 31.62
N ILE A 91 13.71 16.19 31.50
CA ILE A 91 14.50 15.34 32.41
C ILE A 91 15.43 14.49 31.54
N ARG A 92 16.70 14.90 31.51
CA ARG A 92 17.85 14.08 31.10
C ARG A 92 18.13 13.08 32.21
N ARG A 93 18.29 11.80 31.87
CA ARG A 93 19.14 10.88 32.64
C ARG A 93 19.97 10.03 31.68
N ASP A 94 21.27 10.15 31.86
CA ASP A 94 22.32 9.31 31.34
C ASP A 94 22.03 7.82 31.55
N VAL A 95 22.24 7.05 30.49
CA VAL A 95 22.76 5.68 30.61
C VAL A 95 23.95 5.62 29.65
N THR A 96 25.13 5.79 30.22
CA THR A 96 26.41 5.55 29.56
C THR A 96 26.65 4.04 29.37
N ASP A 97 27.36 3.75 28.28
CA ASP A 97 28.18 2.57 28.04
C ASP A 97 27.51 1.23 27.73
N LEU A 98 27.05 1.10 26.47
CA LEU A 98 27.32 -0.10 25.69
C LEU A 98 27.95 0.27 24.34
N ASN A 99 29.22 -0.11 24.19
CA ASN A 99 30.04 0.00 23.00
C ASN A 99 29.36 -0.67 21.79
N VAL A 100 28.60 0.10 21.02
CA VAL A 100 28.35 -0.17 19.61
C VAL A 100 29.17 0.87 18.87
N LYS A 101 30.18 0.42 18.10
CA LYS A 101 30.84 1.24 17.09
C LYS A 101 29.80 1.66 16.03
N ALA A 102 28.96 2.63 16.37
CA ALA A 102 28.25 3.44 15.41
C ALA A 102 29.30 4.37 14.80
N GLY A 103 29.99 3.85 13.78
CA GLY A 103 30.84 4.66 12.92
C GLY A 103 29.96 5.69 12.22
N VAL A 104 29.82 6.87 12.82
CA VAL A 104 29.42 8.10 12.14
C VAL A 104 30.63 8.58 11.33
N GLY A 105 31.06 7.76 10.38
CA GLY A 105 31.75 8.27 9.20
C GLY A 105 30.68 8.80 8.27
N ALA A 106 30.88 9.97 7.67
CA ALA A 106 30.00 10.49 6.63
C ALA A 106 29.70 9.36 5.63
N LYS A 107 28.48 8.82 5.65
CA LYS A 107 28.09 7.73 4.77
C LYS A 107 28.13 8.30 3.37
N LYS A 108 29.11 7.85 2.59
CA LYS A 108 29.19 8.19 1.17
C LYS A 108 27.93 7.63 0.53
N ASP A 109 27.21 8.48 -0.22
CA ASP A 109 26.02 8.07 -0.98
C ASP A 109 26.32 6.77 -1.74
N ILE A 110 25.61 5.69 -1.38
CA ILE A 110 25.84 4.35 -1.93
C ILE A 110 25.26 4.22 -3.35
N THR A 111 24.36 5.12 -3.74
CA THR A 111 23.62 5.10 -5.02
C THR A 111 24.51 4.86 -6.25
N PRO A 112 25.67 5.54 -6.42
CA PRO A 112 26.55 5.30 -7.56
C PRO A 112 27.19 3.90 -7.55
N PHE A 113 27.47 3.36 -6.36
CA PHE A 113 28.06 2.02 -6.22
C PHE A 113 27.04 0.95 -6.55
N VAL A 114 25.78 1.10 -6.10
CA VAL A 114 24.68 0.19 -6.45
C VAL A 114 24.46 0.21 -7.96
N LYS A 115 24.38 1.39 -8.56
CA LYS A 115 24.23 1.52 -10.03
C LYS A 115 25.37 0.85 -10.78
N LYS A 116 26.61 0.99 -10.30
CA LYS A 116 27.79 0.33 -10.89
C LYS A 116 27.72 -1.19 -10.70
N ALA A 117 27.32 -1.67 -9.53
CA ALA A 117 27.22 -3.09 -9.20
C ALA A 117 26.16 -3.83 -10.04
N LEU A 118 25.13 -3.12 -10.50
CA LEU A 118 24.08 -3.64 -11.39
C LEU A 118 24.38 -3.40 -12.88
N SER A 119 25.40 -2.60 -13.21
CA SER A 119 25.73 -2.27 -14.60
C SER A 119 26.22 -3.52 -15.35
N GLY A 120 25.59 -3.82 -16.48
CA GLY A 120 25.94 -4.99 -17.30
C GLY A 120 25.58 -6.35 -16.69
N VAL A 121 24.89 -6.37 -15.55
CA VAL A 121 24.35 -7.61 -14.96
C VAL A 121 23.03 -7.95 -15.66
N ASN A 122 22.89 -9.20 -16.09
CA ASN A 122 21.61 -9.69 -16.60
C ASN A 122 20.60 -9.74 -15.43
N MET A 123 19.44 -9.10 -15.57
CA MET A 123 18.42 -9.04 -14.52
C MET A 123 17.84 -10.41 -14.14
N GLY A 124 18.03 -11.43 -14.97
CA GLY A 124 17.69 -12.83 -14.64
C GLY A 124 18.74 -13.57 -13.79
N ASP A 125 19.93 -13.00 -13.56
CA ASP A 125 20.99 -13.61 -12.73
C ASP A 125 20.81 -13.22 -11.25
N GLU A 126 19.72 -13.72 -10.64
CA GLU A 126 19.27 -13.34 -9.30
C GLU A 126 20.37 -13.52 -8.25
N LYS A 127 21.13 -14.61 -8.32
CA LYS A 127 22.23 -14.93 -7.39
C LYS A 127 23.42 -13.99 -7.51
N LYS A 128 23.72 -13.49 -8.71
CA LYS A 128 24.78 -12.50 -8.90
C LYS A 128 24.32 -11.15 -8.38
N ILE A 129 23.06 -10.79 -8.61
CA ILE A 129 22.46 -9.54 -8.11
C ILE A 129 22.43 -9.55 -6.58
N SER A 130 21.92 -10.60 -5.94
CA SER A 130 21.83 -10.68 -4.48
C SER A 130 23.21 -10.59 -3.80
N ARG A 131 24.23 -11.24 -4.37
CA ARG A 131 25.64 -11.09 -3.93
C ARG A 131 26.16 -9.67 -4.11
N ASN A 132 26.03 -9.10 -5.31
CA ASN A 132 26.49 -7.74 -5.60
C ASN A 132 25.83 -6.70 -4.67
N LEU A 133 24.52 -6.85 -4.41
CA LEU A 133 23.78 -6.01 -3.49
C LEU A 133 24.23 -6.21 -2.05
N SER A 134 24.46 -7.45 -1.61
CA SER A 134 24.97 -7.73 -0.27
C SER A 134 26.33 -7.08 -0.03
N ASP A 135 27.25 -7.26 -0.98
CA ASP A 135 28.60 -6.70 -0.93
C ASP A 135 28.58 -5.17 -0.96
N THR A 136 27.69 -4.57 -1.76
CA THR A 136 27.61 -3.11 -1.89
C THR A 136 26.94 -2.47 -0.68
N LEU A 137 25.82 -3.03 -0.21
CA LEU A 137 24.99 -2.46 0.85
C LEU A 137 25.46 -2.84 2.25
N GLN A 138 26.32 -3.86 2.36
CA GLN A 138 26.79 -4.42 3.63
C GLN A 138 25.62 -4.91 4.50
N ILE A 139 24.59 -5.48 3.85
CA ILE A 139 23.45 -6.16 4.49
C ILE A 139 23.21 -7.49 3.78
N PRO A 140 22.70 -8.52 4.47
CA PRO A 140 22.49 -9.84 3.87
C PRO A 140 21.25 -9.84 2.96
N VAL A 141 21.47 -9.65 1.65
CA VAL A 141 20.44 -9.68 0.61
C VAL A 141 20.39 -11.05 -0.04
N THR A 142 19.19 -11.62 -0.18
CA THR A 142 19.00 -12.96 -0.78
C THR A 142 17.74 -13.04 -1.63
N GLU A 143 17.78 -13.82 -2.71
CA GLU A 143 16.60 -14.14 -3.54
C GLU A 143 15.63 -15.13 -2.85
N GLN A 144 16.13 -15.88 -1.86
CA GLN A 144 15.40 -16.91 -1.14
C GLN A 144 15.80 -16.90 0.33
N LEU A 145 14.80 -16.94 1.22
CA LEU A 145 15.02 -16.98 2.67
C LEU A 145 14.16 -18.08 3.29
N SER A 146 14.76 -18.91 4.16
CA SER A 146 14.07 -20.04 4.81
C SER A 146 13.37 -21.01 3.83
N GLY A 147 13.92 -21.19 2.62
CA GLY A 147 13.30 -22.02 1.59
C GLY A 147 12.16 -21.36 0.81
N ILE A 148 11.84 -20.10 1.10
CA ILE A 148 10.74 -19.35 0.48
C ILE A 148 11.31 -18.28 -0.47
N ARG A 149 10.70 -18.17 -1.65
CA ARG A 149 11.06 -17.20 -2.69
C ARG A 149 9.83 -16.53 -3.30
N LEU A 150 10.01 -15.34 -3.85
CA LEU A 150 9.00 -14.72 -4.72
C LEU A 150 9.01 -15.38 -6.11
N ASN A 151 7.92 -15.17 -6.86
CA ASN A 151 7.79 -15.64 -8.24
C ASN A 151 8.72 -14.90 -9.22
N THR A 152 9.11 -13.67 -8.89
CA THR A 152 10.12 -12.89 -9.61
C THR A 152 10.83 -11.94 -8.63
N THR A 153 12.07 -11.58 -8.94
CA THR A 153 12.86 -10.56 -8.24
C THR A 153 13.03 -9.27 -9.05
N TYR A 154 12.55 -9.24 -10.30
CA TYR A 154 12.59 -8.08 -11.20
C TYR A 154 11.23 -7.87 -11.85
N GLY A 155 10.75 -6.63 -11.87
CA GLY A 155 9.45 -6.34 -12.45
C GLY A 155 8.95 -4.93 -12.25
N ILE A 156 7.71 -4.70 -12.66
CA ILE A 156 7.02 -3.41 -12.55
C ILE A 156 6.46 -3.26 -11.14
N MET A 157 6.81 -2.16 -10.48
CA MET A 157 6.23 -1.73 -9.22
C MET A 157 5.13 -0.69 -9.46
N GLY A 158 3.93 -0.99 -8.94
CA GLY A 158 2.78 -0.11 -8.94
C GLY A 158 2.79 0.91 -7.81
N TYR A 159 2.13 2.04 -8.05
CA TYR A 159 1.80 3.02 -7.02
C TYR A 159 0.53 2.59 -6.31
N GLU A 160 0.64 2.32 -5.01
CA GLU A 160 -0.46 1.87 -4.17
C GLU A 160 -0.96 3.01 -3.27
N SER A 161 -2.16 2.85 -2.69
CA SER A 161 -2.74 3.81 -1.74
C SER A 161 -2.26 3.54 -0.32
N HIS A 162 -2.40 4.50 0.60
CA HIS A 162 -2.03 4.26 2.00
C HIS A 162 -2.86 3.14 2.64
N LEU A 163 -2.22 2.27 3.43
CA LEU A 163 -2.97 1.25 4.16
C LEU A 163 -3.59 1.86 5.40
N SER A 164 -4.79 1.40 5.75
CA SER A 164 -5.38 1.77 7.04
C SER A 164 -4.56 1.12 8.16
N ARG A 165 -3.97 1.92 9.05
CA ARG A 165 -3.07 1.42 10.11
C ARG A 165 -3.83 0.76 11.26
N TYR A 166 -5.05 1.22 11.53
CA TYR A 166 -5.96 0.74 12.57
C TYR A 166 -7.42 1.01 12.15
N PRO A 167 -8.42 0.39 12.82
CA PRO A 167 -9.83 0.66 12.53
C PRO A 167 -10.18 2.15 12.70
N GLY A 168 -10.69 2.78 11.64
CA GLY A 168 -11.07 4.19 11.63
C GLY A 168 -9.96 5.18 11.22
N ASP A 169 -8.75 4.67 10.91
CA ASP A 169 -7.71 5.50 10.29
C ASP A 169 -8.19 6.04 8.94
N ASN A 170 -7.87 7.30 8.68
CA ASN A 170 -8.32 8.02 7.50
C ASN A 170 -7.31 9.12 7.15
N LEU A 171 -7.45 9.69 5.95
CA LEU A 171 -6.47 10.64 5.40
C LEU A 171 -6.17 11.85 6.31
N TYR A 172 -7.14 12.30 7.12
CA TYR A 172 -6.95 13.44 8.03
C TYR A 172 -6.16 13.08 9.29
N SER A 173 -6.29 11.83 9.75
CA SER A 173 -5.53 11.30 10.89
C SER A 173 -4.25 10.57 10.49
N HIS A 174 -4.05 10.34 9.20
CA HIS A 174 -3.00 9.48 8.69
C HIS A 174 -1.61 10.12 8.87
N PHE A 175 -1.51 11.39 8.49
CA PHE A 175 -0.23 12.12 8.45
C PHE A 175 0.03 12.91 9.72
N HIS A 176 1.32 13.04 10.06
CA HIS A 176 1.77 13.75 11.26
C HIS A 176 2.22 15.18 10.97
N SER A 177 2.37 15.53 9.68
CA SER A 177 2.74 16.86 9.24
C SER A 177 1.94 17.31 8.03
N ASN A 178 1.75 18.63 7.91
CA ASN A 178 1.12 19.23 6.73
C ASN A 178 1.93 18.95 5.45
N THR A 179 3.26 18.84 5.58
CA THR A 179 4.14 18.53 4.45
C THR A 179 3.88 17.13 3.91
N GLU A 180 3.84 16.11 4.77
CA GLU A 180 3.51 14.74 4.35
C GLU A 180 2.09 14.67 3.77
N PHE A 181 1.12 15.32 4.42
CA PHE A 181 -0.25 15.39 3.89
C PHE A 181 -0.26 15.98 2.47
N GLN A 182 0.40 17.11 2.21
CA GLN A 182 0.41 17.74 0.89
C GLN A 182 1.09 16.87 -0.18
N THR A 183 2.15 16.17 0.21
CA THR A 183 2.92 15.32 -0.70
C THR A 183 2.18 14.02 -1.03
N PHE A 184 1.65 13.32 -0.03
CA PHE A 184 1.22 11.92 -0.18
C PHE A 184 -0.30 11.72 -0.12
N SER A 185 -1.10 12.67 0.37
CA SER A 185 -2.56 12.50 0.50
C SER A 185 -3.28 12.21 -0.83
N LYS A 186 -2.71 12.64 -1.95
CA LYS A 186 -3.25 12.38 -3.30
C LYS A 186 -3.27 10.88 -3.64
N ALA A 187 -2.52 10.05 -2.93
CA ALA A 187 -2.59 8.59 -3.05
C ALA A 187 -3.94 8.01 -2.60
N GLY A 188 -4.65 8.74 -1.74
CA GLY A 188 -5.82 8.24 -1.03
C GLY A 188 -5.48 7.14 -0.02
N MET A 189 -6.53 6.60 0.58
CA MET A 189 -6.47 5.41 1.44
C MET A 189 -6.98 4.21 0.67
N ALA A 190 -6.36 3.05 0.87
CA ALA A 190 -6.91 1.77 0.44
C ALA A 190 -8.27 1.53 1.11
N GLY A 191 -9.12 0.73 0.48
CA GLY A 191 -10.45 0.40 1.01
C GLY A 191 -10.45 -0.44 2.30
N GLY A 192 -9.28 -0.84 2.79
CA GLY A 192 -9.09 -1.65 3.98
C GLY A 192 -7.62 -1.73 4.42
N PRO A 193 -7.31 -2.58 5.41
CA PRO A 193 -5.92 -2.92 5.73
C PRO A 193 -5.30 -3.81 4.63
N GLY A 194 -3.99 -4.04 4.70
CA GLY A 194 -3.31 -5.00 3.84
C GLY A 194 -3.68 -6.46 4.14
N ALA A 195 -3.11 -7.40 3.41
CA ALA A 195 -3.38 -8.84 3.46
C ALA A 195 -3.31 -9.47 4.86
N TRP A 196 -2.58 -8.86 5.80
CA TRP A 196 -2.43 -9.35 7.18
C TRP A 196 -3.23 -8.57 8.22
N GLY A 197 -4.17 -7.73 7.78
CA GLY A 197 -5.01 -6.92 8.66
C GLY A 197 -4.32 -5.63 9.11
N TYR A 198 -4.93 -4.97 10.10
CA TYR A 198 -4.41 -3.71 10.63
C TYR A 198 -3.04 -3.89 11.28
N LEU A 199 -2.20 -2.86 11.18
CA LEU A 199 -0.90 -2.83 11.85
C LEU A 199 -1.06 -2.68 13.37
N ALA A 200 -2.09 -1.96 13.82
CA ALA A 200 -2.46 -1.82 15.21
C ALA A 200 -3.96 -2.08 15.45
N PRO A 201 -4.37 -2.60 16.62
CA PRO A 201 -5.78 -2.89 16.90
C PRO A 201 -6.63 -1.62 17.06
N ASN A 202 -6.02 -0.49 17.41
CA ASN A 202 -6.67 0.81 17.55
C ASN A 202 -5.61 1.93 17.54
N ARG A 203 -6.06 3.19 17.51
CA ARG A 203 -5.17 4.36 17.49
C ARG A 203 -4.22 4.44 18.70
N ALA A 204 -4.68 4.04 19.90
CA ALA A 204 -3.88 4.14 21.11
C ALA A 204 -2.73 3.12 21.15
N ALA A 205 -2.87 2.00 20.44
CA ALA A 205 -1.85 0.97 20.30
C ALA A 205 -0.91 1.19 19.09
N LEU A 206 -1.12 2.24 18.30
CA LEU A 206 -0.27 2.55 17.15
C LEU A 206 1.07 3.12 17.64
N THR A 207 2.17 2.43 17.32
CA THR A 207 3.52 2.93 17.63
C THR A 207 4.20 3.48 16.38
N ASN A 208 5.33 4.16 16.58
CA ASN A 208 6.18 4.60 15.47
C ASN A 208 6.63 3.44 14.58
N LYS A 209 6.77 2.23 15.14
CA LYS A 209 7.14 1.04 14.36
C LYS A 209 6.06 0.69 13.32
N GLU A 210 4.79 0.71 13.71
CA GLU A 210 3.69 0.47 12.76
C GLU A 210 3.55 1.60 11.75
N ILE A 211 3.81 2.85 12.15
CA ILE A 211 3.80 3.99 11.24
C ILE A 211 4.88 3.83 10.18
N GLU A 212 6.11 3.50 10.57
CA GLU A 212 7.22 3.27 9.65
C GLU A 212 6.98 2.05 8.74
N ARG A 213 6.34 1.00 9.27
CA ARG A 213 5.96 -0.18 8.46
C ARG A 213 4.96 0.17 7.37
N GLU A 214 3.96 1.01 7.66
CA GLU A 214 3.03 1.49 6.66
C GLU A 214 3.74 2.44 5.69
N LYS A 215 4.49 3.42 6.19
CA LYS A 215 5.26 4.34 5.35
C LYS A 215 6.17 3.62 4.36
N TYR A 216 6.76 2.49 4.76
CA TYR A 216 7.65 1.69 3.92
C TYR A 216 7.08 0.30 3.62
N TYR A 217 5.76 0.21 3.43
CA TYR A 217 5.14 -1.05 3.06
C TYR A 217 5.37 -1.38 1.58
N LEU A 218 5.45 -2.68 1.34
CA LEU A 218 5.64 -3.28 0.03
C LEU A 218 4.56 -4.33 -0.22
N VAL A 219 4.27 -4.53 -1.50
CA VAL A 219 3.32 -5.52 -2.00
C VAL A 219 4.05 -6.46 -2.95
N ALA A 220 3.84 -7.76 -2.76
CA ALA A 220 4.39 -8.79 -3.63
C ALA A 220 3.36 -9.86 -3.94
N GLN A 221 3.53 -10.55 -5.08
CA GLN A 221 2.69 -11.67 -5.49
C GLN A 221 2.99 -12.92 -4.67
N THR A 222 2.91 -12.80 -3.35
CA THR A 222 3.23 -13.86 -2.40
C THR A 222 2.35 -15.08 -2.61
N PHE A 223 1.14 -14.90 -3.16
CA PHE A 223 0.23 -15.98 -3.53
C PHE A 223 0.73 -16.90 -4.66
N LEU A 224 1.79 -16.48 -5.36
CA LEU A 224 2.50 -17.30 -6.35
C LEU A 224 3.75 -17.97 -5.76
N SER A 225 4.07 -17.72 -4.49
CA SER A 225 5.15 -18.43 -3.81
C SER A 225 4.82 -19.92 -3.73
N PRO A 226 5.84 -20.79 -3.86
CA PRO A 226 5.70 -22.20 -3.50
C PRO A 226 5.07 -22.33 -2.10
N ASN A 227 4.13 -23.26 -1.95
CA ASN A 227 3.46 -23.61 -0.69
C ASN A 227 2.59 -22.49 -0.04
N TRP A 228 2.19 -21.45 -0.77
CA TRP A 228 1.33 -20.37 -0.25
C TRP A 228 0.01 -20.85 0.38
N GLY A 229 -0.49 -22.02 0.01
CA GLY A 229 -1.70 -22.61 0.59
C GLY A 229 -1.65 -22.79 2.12
N SER A 230 -0.45 -22.90 2.71
CA SER A 230 -0.28 -23.03 4.16
C SER A 230 -0.43 -21.70 4.89
N ALA A 231 -1.18 -21.71 6.01
CA ALA A 231 -1.26 -20.56 6.91
C ALA A 231 0.11 -20.13 7.45
N SER A 232 1.04 -21.08 7.66
CA SER A 232 2.40 -20.77 8.12
C SER A 232 3.19 -19.97 7.09
N VAL A 233 3.07 -20.30 5.80
CA VAL A 233 3.73 -19.58 4.71
C VAL A 233 3.13 -18.19 4.55
N LYS A 234 1.79 -18.07 4.60
CA LYS A 234 1.12 -16.76 4.56
C LYS A 234 1.61 -15.86 5.69
N GLN A 235 1.69 -16.38 6.91
CA GLN A 235 2.16 -15.61 8.06
C GLN A 235 3.66 -15.30 7.99
N TRP A 236 4.47 -16.18 7.36
CA TRP A 236 5.90 -15.96 7.21
C TRP A 236 6.24 -14.72 6.37
N PHE A 237 5.40 -14.37 5.39
CA PHE A 237 5.60 -13.19 4.56
C PHE A 237 5.30 -11.88 5.29
N ARG A 238 4.44 -11.90 6.30
CA ARG A 238 4.09 -10.70 7.07
C ARG A 238 5.33 -10.07 7.69
N HIS A 239 5.49 -8.75 7.51
CA HIS A 239 6.63 -7.97 8.01
C HIS A 239 7.99 -8.43 7.49
N ARG A 240 8.02 -9.23 6.42
CA ARG A 240 9.29 -9.69 5.86
C ARG A 240 10.03 -8.51 5.24
N LYS A 241 11.23 -8.26 5.73
CA LYS A 241 12.08 -7.16 5.28
C LYS A 241 12.61 -7.44 3.88
N MET A 242 12.49 -6.44 3.03
CA MET A 242 12.92 -6.48 1.64
C MET A 242 13.79 -5.27 1.35
N VAL A 243 14.70 -5.43 0.39
CA VAL A 243 15.36 -4.33 -0.28
C VAL A 243 14.72 -4.14 -1.65
N VAL A 244 14.35 -2.91 -1.97
CA VAL A 244 13.88 -2.50 -3.29
C VAL A 244 14.93 -1.58 -3.90
N VAL A 245 15.35 -1.91 -5.11
CA VAL A 245 16.37 -1.15 -5.84
C VAL A 245 15.79 -0.69 -7.15
N ASN A 246 15.93 0.60 -7.45
CA ASN A 246 15.71 1.12 -8.78
C ASN A 246 17.01 0.98 -9.58
N PRO A 247 17.11 0.04 -10.54
CA PRO A 247 18.36 -0.23 -11.25
C PRO A 247 18.81 0.94 -12.14
N LYS A 248 17.92 1.88 -12.48
CA LYS A 248 18.22 3.00 -13.38
C LYS A 248 18.98 4.13 -12.68
N ASN A 249 18.62 4.43 -11.43
CA ASN A 249 19.29 5.46 -10.63
C ASN A 249 20.17 4.90 -9.52
N GLY A 250 19.99 3.64 -9.11
CA GLY A 250 20.74 3.00 -8.01
C GLY A 250 20.18 3.28 -6.62
N ILE A 251 19.03 3.98 -6.51
CA ILE A 251 18.42 4.28 -5.21
C ILE A 251 17.88 2.99 -4.61
N VAL A 252 18.08 2.87 -3.29
CA VAL A 252 17.69 1.72 -2.49
C VAL A 252 16.75 2.15 -1.38
N VAL A 253 15.65 1.41 -1.20
CA VAL A 253 14.71 1.55 -0.09
C VAL A 253 14.57 0.20 0.59
N VAL A 254 14.63 0.19 1.92
CA VAL A 254 14.32 -0.99 2.73
C VAL A 254 12.88 -0.87 3.22
N GLY A 255 12.07 -1.89 2.95
CA GLY A 255 10.66 -1.91 3.33
C GLY A 255 10.25 -3.27 3.87
N VAL A 256 8.97 -3.41 4.19
CA VAL A 256 8.40 -4.68 4.66
C VAL A 256 7.16 -5.06 3.87
N LEU A 257 6.91 -6.35 3.71
CA LEU A 257 5.65 -6.82 3.13
C LEU A 257 4.49 -6.62 4.11
N GLU A 258 3.50 -5.81 3.73
CA GLU A 258 2.22 -5.63 4.45
C GLU A 258 0.99 -5.97 3.61
N ASP A 259 1.14 -6.20 2.30
CA ASP A 259 0.06 -6.67 1.46
C ASP A 259 0.48 -7.73 0.43
N ALA A 260 -0.50 -8.45 -0.10
CA ALA A 260 -0.34 -9.50 -1.10
C ALA A 260 -1.04 -9.10 -2.40
N GLY A 261 -0.30 -9.08 -3.50
CA GLY A 261 -0.74 -8.48 -4.75
C GLY A 261 0.46 -8.03 -5.59
N PRO A 262 0.26 -7.29 -6.68
CA PRO A 262 -0.99 -7.12 -7.40
C PRO A 262 -1.37 -8.39 -8.20
N GLN A 263 -2.59 -8.46 -8.74
CA GLN A 263 -3.02 -9.62 -9.54
C GLN A 263 -2.16 -9.75 -10.81
N VAL A 264 -1.93 -10.98 -11.28
CA VAL A 264 -1.07 -11.29 -12.45
C VAL A 264 -1.51 -10.52 -13.70
N GLU A 265 -2.83 -10.44 -13.90
CA GLU A 265 -3.48 -9.73 -15.01
C GLU A 265 -3.23 -8.22 -15.04
N THR A 266 -2.76 -7.62 -13.95
CA THR A 266 -2.36 -6.19 -13.94
C THR A 266 -1.04 -5.94 -14.67
N GLY A 267 -0.28 -6.99 -14.98
CA GLY A 267 1.08 -6.90 -15.54
C GLY A 267 2.13 -6.35 -14.57
N ARG A 268 1.75 -6.04 -13.32
CA ARG A 268 2.66 -5.59 -12.27
C ARG A 268 3.13 -6.79 -11.45
N SER A 269 4.37 -6.71 -10.98
CA SER A 269 4.97 -7.74 -10.11
C SER A 269 4.92 -7.32 -8.65
N PHE A 270 5.02 -6.01 -8.40
CA PHE A 270 5.16 -5.43 -7.07
C PHE A 270 4.26 -4.20 -6.90
N GLY A 271 4.11 -3.78 -5.66
CA GLY A 271 3.54 -2.48 -5.28
C GLY A 271 4.33 -1.90 -4.11
N GLY A 272 4.20 -0.60 -3.90
CA GLY A 272 4.82 0.08 -2.78
C GLY A 272 3.98 1.28 -2.34
N SER A 273 4.15 1.65 -1.08
CA SER A 273 3.55 2.86 -0.52
C SER A 273 3.91 4.11 -1.34
N PRO A 274 3.14 5.19 -1.22
CA PRO A 274 3.44 6.45 -1.89
C PRO A 274 4.86 6.97 -1.63
N GLU A 275 5.38 6.79 -0.41
CA GLU A 275 6.71 7.17 0.01
C GLU A 275 7.80 6.34 -0.67
N VAL A 276 7.62 5.01 -0.75
CA VAL A 276 8.56 4.12 -1.46
C VAL A 276 8.69 4.54 -2.92
N ILE A 277 7.57 4.84 -3.58
CA ILE A 277 7.54 5.23 -5.00
C ILE A 277 8.23 6.57 -5.24
N GLU A 278 8.02 7.54 -4.33
CA GLU A 278 8.66 8.84 -4.40
C GLU A 278 10.17 8.75 -4.13
N GLU A 279 10.58 8.04 -3.07
CA GLU A 279 11.99 7.88 -2.69
C GLU A 279 12.80 7.17 -3.77
N LEU A 280 12.27 6.09 -4.36
CA LEU A 280 12.90 5.40 -5.47
C LEU A 280 12.93 6.26 -6.76
N GLY A 281 12.16 7.33 -6.83
CA GLY A 281 12.09 8.22 -7.99
C GLY A 281 11.42 7.59 -9.21
N LEU A 282 10.53 6.60 -9.02
CA LEU A 282 9.95 5.82 -10.13
C LEU A 282 9.11 6.66 -11.08
N ARG A 283 8.51 7.76 -10.60
CA ARG A 283 7.79 8.73 -11.44
C ARG A 283 8.67 9.34 -12.54
N LYS A 284 9.98 9.43 -12.31
CA LYS A 284 10.96 10.02 -13.23
C LYS A 284 11.71 8.97 -14.03
N THR A 285 11.99 7.81 -13.42
CA THR A 285 12.85 6.79 -14.03
C THR A 285 12.07 5.72 -14.79
N GLY A 286 10.78 5.55 -14.51
CA GLY A 286 9.99 4.40 -14.92
C GLY A 286 9.84 3.38 -13.78
N PRO A 287 8.95 2.38 -13.94
CA PRO A 287 8.42 1.60 -12.82
C PRO A 287 9.19 0.32 -12.49
N TYR A 288 10.29 0.03 -13.21
CA TYR A 288 11.03 -1.21 -13.03
C TYR A 288 11.90 -1.17 -11.79
N VAL A 289 11.82 -2.23 -10.98
CA VAL A 289 12.59 -2.40 -9.76
C VAL A 289 13.09 -3.83 -9.61
N LEU A 290 14.13 -3.97 -8.79
CA LEU A 290 14.57 -5.22 -8.19
C LEU A 290 14.03 -5.31 -6.77
N MET A 291 13.56 -6.48 -6.33
CA MET A 291 13.10 -6.70 -4.96
C MET A 291 13.60 -8.04 -4.41
N TYR A 292 14.33 -7.98 -3.28
CA TYR A 292 15.01 -9.13 -2.67
C TYR A 292 14.77 -9.15 -1.15
N PHE A 293 14.86 -10.32 -0.54
CA PHE A 293 14.77 -10.44 0.92
C PHE A 293 16.00 -9.88 1.60
N VAL A 294 15.81 -9.36 2.81
CA VAL A 294 16.89 -9.01 3.74
C VAL A 294 16.82 -9.97 4.93
N ASP A 295 17.90 -10.71 5.16
CA ASP A 295 18.00 -11.62 6.32
C ASP A 295 18.33 -10.84 7.59
N ASP A 296 17.31 -10.27 8.22
CA ASP A 296 17.43 -9.46 9.43
C ASP A 296 16.62 -10.03 10.60
N PRO A 297 17.06 -11.18 11.16
CA PRO A 297 16.31 -11.86 12.22
C PRO A 297 16.24 -11.06 13.52
N LYS A 298 17.12 -10.07 13.69
CA LYS A 298 17.20 -9.20 14.87
C LYS A 298 16.57 -7.82 14.66
N ASP A 299 15.98 -7.57 13.49
CA ASP A 299 15.32 -6.31 13.13
C ASP A 299 16.21 -5.06 13.33
N GLN A 300 17.47 -5.16 12.93
CA GLN A 300 18.50 -4.10 13.11
C GLN A 300 18.64 -3.15 11.93
N ILE A 301 18.19 -3.56 10.74
CA ILE A 301 18.27 -2.75 9.52
C ILE A 301 17.05 -1.83 9.48
N PRO A 302 17.21 -0.50 9.52
CA PRO A 302 16.07 0.42 9.53
C PRO A 302 15.31 0.39 8.20
N LEU A 303 14.03 0.75 8.25
CA LEU A 303 13.21 0.98 7.06
C LEU A 303 13.53 2.35 6.44
N GLY A 304 13.16 2.51 5.18
CA GLY A 304 13.33 3.73 4.41
C GLY A 304 14.52 3.74 3.48
N ARG A 305 14.83 4.92 2.93
CA ARG A 305 15.94 5.11 2.02
C ARG A 305 17.28 4.72 2.67
N TYR A 306 18.02 3.88 1.98
CA TYR A 306 19.25 3.30 2.52
C TYR A 306 20.51 3.88 1.85
N GLY A 307 21.55 4.09 2.67
CA GLY A 307 22.89 4.48 2.21
C GLY A 307 23.04 5.93 1.79
N LEU A 308 22.31 6.83 2.46
CA LEU A 308 22.54 8.28 2.46
C LEU A 308 23.31 8.74 3.70
#